data_AF-A0A523A496-F1
#
_entry.id   AF-A0A523A496-F1
#
_cell.length_a   1.000
_cell.length_b   1.000
_cell.length_c   1.000
_cell.angle_alpha   90.00
_cell.angle_beta   90.00
_cell.angle_gamma   90.00
#
_symmetry.space_group_name_H-M   'P 1'
#
loop_
_entity.id
_entity.type
_entity.pdbx_description
1 polymer ?
#
loop_
_entity_poly.entity_id
_entity_poly.type
_entity_poly.pdbx_seq_one_letter_code
_entity_poly.pdbx_strand_id
1 'polypeptide(L)'
;KSGDGNLLDLSIRAMRLRATVGEVSDAMEKVYGRHRADTQKVTGVYAAAYDAASAGADTMDYWNDLKAEIDAFAQEQGRRPRVMISKLGQDGHDRGAKVVATAFADLGFDVDIGPLFQTPEECARQAIENDVHAVGVSTLAAGHKTLVPAILAELKKQGADDIVVFVGGVIPRQDYDMLYKAGVKGIYGPGTPIPASAKDVLEQIKKTRE
;
A
#
# COMPACT_ATOMS: atom_id res chain seq x y z
N LYS A 1 25.72 12.17 -22.80
CA LYS A 1 26.06 13.13 -21.73
C LYS A 1 27.37 13.79 -22.13
N SER A 2 27.37 15.07 -22.54
CA SER A 2 28.61 15.73 -23.00
C SER A 2 29.60 15.96 -21.85
N GLY A 3 29.10 16.21 -20.64
CA GLY A 3 29.94 16.51 -19.47
C GLY A 3 30.38 17.98 -19.39
N ASP A 4 30.06 18.78 -20.41
CA ASP A 4 30.43 20.18 -20.49
C ASP A 4 29.42 21.09 -19.79
N GLY A 5 29.93 22.13 -19.12
CA GLY A 5 29.13 23.15 -18.44
C GLY A 5 28.68 22.77 -17.03
N ASN A 6 27.82 23.62 -16.44
CA ASN A 6 27.30 23.43 -15.09
C ASN A 6 25.76 23.38 -15.11
N LEU A 7 25.17 22.27 -14.68
CA LEU A 7 23.72 22.08 -14.73
C LEU A 7 22.95 23.10 -13.89
N LEU A 8 23.51 23.55 -12.77
CA LEU A 8 22.88 24.56 -11.92
C LEU A 8 22.87 25.93 -12.62
N ASP A 9 23.98 26.34 -13.25
CA ASP A 9 24.04 27.58 -14.05
C ASP A 9 23.03 27.54 -15.20
N LEU A 10 22.97 26.43 -15.96
CA LEU A 10 22.00 26.27 -17.05
C LEU A 10 20.55 26.28 -16.55
N SER A 11 20.27 25.67 -15.39
CA SER A 11 18.94 25.69 -14.76
C SER A 11 18.54 27.10 -14.32
N ILE A 12 19.45 27.88 -13.72
CA ILE A 12 19.20 29.28 -13.33
C ILE A 12 18.87 30.12 -14.57
N ARG A 13 19.59 29.94 -15.68
CA ARG A 13 19.32 30.64 -16.94
C ARG A 13 17.95 30.28 -17.50
N ALA A 14 17.59 29.00 -17.51
CA ALA A 14 16.28 28.53 -17.96
C ALA A 14 15.13 29.12 -17.10
N MET A 15 15.25 29.06 -15.77
CA MET A 15 14.24 29.62 -14.85
C MET A 15 14.15 31.15 -14.93
N ARG A 16 15.24 31.85 -15.23
CA ARG A 16 15.21 33.30 -15.52
C ARG A 16 14.38 33.63 -16.76
N LEU A 17 14.37 32.71 -17.73
CA LEU A 17 13.50 32.76 -18.92
C LEU A 17 12.11 32.14 -18.68
N ARG A 18 11.73 31.90 -17.41
CA ARG A 18 10.41 31.40 -16.98
C ARG A 18 10.12 29.95 -17.33
N ALA A 19 11.14 29.14 -17.60
CA ALA A 19 10.99 27.69 -17.59
C ALA A 19 10.51 27.23 -16.20
N THR A 20 9.57 26.30 -16.19
CA THR A 20 9.02 25.67 -15.00
C THR A 20 9.97 24.61 -14.43
N VAL A 21 9.74 24.21 -13.18
CA VAL A 21 10.46 23.09 -12.57
C VAL A 21 10.28 21.81 -13.39
N GLY A 22 9.08 21.57 -13.94
CA GLY A 22 8.78 20.43 -14.80
C GLY A 22 9.62 20.43 -16.08
N GLU A 23 9.62 21.53 -16.83
CA GLU A 23 10.40 21.63 -18.09
C GLU A 23 11.90 21.43 -17.87
N VAL A 24 12.46 21.99 -16.80
CA VAL A 24 13.88 21.81 -16.47
C VAL A 24 14.17 20.35 -16.07
N SER A 25 13.28 19.74 -15.29
CA SER A 25 13.42 18.32 -14.89
C SER A 25 13.30 17.39 -16.09
N ASP A 26 12.33 17.61 -16.97
CA ASP A 26 12.09 16.81 -18.17
C ASP A 26 13.25 16.94 -19.18
N ALA A 27 13.86 18.12 -19.28
CA ALA A 27 15.06 18.31 -20.10
C ALA A 27 16.23 17.44 -19.62
N MET A 28 16.40 17.31 -18.30
CA MET A 28 17.38 16.39 -17.70
C MET A 28 16.95 14.93 -17.88
N GLU A 29 15.67 14.61 -17.68
CA GLU A 29 15.12 13.26 -17.79
C GLU A 29 15.38 12.63 -19.17
N LYS A 30 15.34 13.40 -20.26
CA LYS A 30 15.68 12.93 -21.62
C LYS A 30 17.06 12.27 -21.72
N VAL A 31 18.00 12.64 -20.84
CA VAL A 31 19.38 12.14 -20.84
C VAL A 31 19.65 11.15 -19.70
N TYR A 32 18.98 11.31 -18.56
CA TYR A 32 19.23 10.51 -17.35
C TYR A 32 18.20 9.41 -17.09
N GLY A 33 16.99 9.54 -17.64
CA GLY A 33 15.84 8.73 -17.30
C GLY A 33 15.33 8.98 -15.87
N ARG A 34 14.36 8.17 -15.42
CA ARG A 34 13.89 8.11 -14.03
C ARG A 34 14.36 6.83 -13.36
N HIS A 35 14.81 6.96 -12.12
CA HIS A 35 15.12 5.81 -11.29
C HIS A 35 13.85 5.00 -10.99
N ARG A 36 13.97 3.67 -11.06
CA ARG A 36 12.97 2.71 -10.57
C ARG A 36 13.63 1.86 -9.50
N ALA A 37 13.07 1.88 -8.30
CA ALA A 37 13.57 1.10 -7.18
C ALA A 37 13.15 -0.36 -7.32
N ASP A 38 14.06 -1.27 -6.99
CA ASP A 38 13.73 -2.67 -6.80
C ASP A 38 13.19 -2.88 -5.38
N THR A 39 12.09 -3.61 -5.24
CA THR A 39 11.38 -3.74 -3.96
C THR A 39 11.73 -5.07 -3.32
N GLN A 40 12.74 -5.08 -2.45
CA GLN A 40 13.11 -6.28 -1.71
C GLN A 40 12.10 -6.58 -0.60
N LYS A 41 11.58 -7.81 -0.60
CA LYS A 41 10.70 -8.31 0.46
C LYS A 41 11.55 -8.79 1.64
N VAL A 42 11.17 -8.39 2.86
CA VAL A 42 11.74 -8.89 4.11
C VAL A 42 10.70 -9.83 4.72
N THR A 43 11.13 -10.98 5.23
CA THR A 43 10.26 -12.01 5.84
C THR A 43 10.91 -12.55 7.11
N GLY A 44 10.10 -12.93 8.10
CA GLY A 44 10.50 -13.59 9.34
C GLY A 44 11.02 -12.66 10.44
N VAL A 45 11.15 -11.36 10.17
CA VAL A 45 11.72 -10.39 11.14
C VAL A 45 10.66 -9.94 12.15
N TYR A 46 9.40 -9.79 11.74
CA TYR A 46 8.36 -9.29 12.63
C TYR A 46 7.96 -10.35 13.65
N ALA A 47 7.72 -11.59 13.21
CA ALA A 47 7.36 -12.69 14.12
C ALA A 47 8.39 -12.91 15.23
N ALA A 48 9.69 -12.87 14.89
CA ALA A 48 10.77 -13.04 15.85
C ALA A 48 10.81 -11.92 16.90
N ALA A 49 10.53 -10.67 16.49
CA ALA A 49 10.48 -9.54 17.42
C ALA A 49 9.21 -9.54 18.28
N TYR A 50 8.10 -10.02 17.73
CA TYR A 50 6.80 -10.09 18.41
C TYR A 50 6.83 -11.10 19.57
N ASP A 51 7.46 -12.27 19.39
CA ASP A 51 7.68 -13.28 20.43
C ASP A 51 8.37 -12.72 21.69
N ALA A 52 9.31 -11.80 21.49
CA ALA A 52 10.10 -11.23 22.58
C ALA A 52 9.37 -10.14 23.39
N ALA A 53 8.24 -9.61 22.92
CA ALA A 53 7.67 -8.34 23.42
C ALA A 53 6.21 -8.40 23.90
N SER A 54 5.51 -9.53 23.73
CA SER A 54 4.05 -9.62 23.88
C SER A 54 3.52 -9.50 25.33
N ALA A 55 2.52 -8.62 25.54
CA ALA A 55 1.64 -8.56 26.71
C ALA A 55 0.22 -8.10 26.32
N GLY A 56 -0.83 -8.79 26.76
CA GLY A 56 -2.24 -8.40 26.53
C GLY A 56 -2.92 -9.13 25.35
N ALA A 57 -3.80 -8.46 24.59
CA ALA A 57 -4.37 -9.02 23.35
C ALA A 57 -3.31 -9.16 22.22
N ASP A 58 -2.14 -8.54 22.41
CA ASP A 58 -0.91 -8.81 21.68
C ASP A 58 -0.15 -9.97 22.37
N THR A 59 -0.67 -11.20 22.26
CA THR A 59 0.07 -12.41 22.69
C THR A 59 0.54 -13.23 21.49
N MET A 60 1.59 -14.02 21.71
CA MET A 60 2.00 -15.06 20.75
C MET A 60 0.87 -16.08 20.51
N ASP A 61 0.01 -16.34 21.49
CA ASP A 61 -1.16 -17.19 21.32
C ASP A 61 -2.13 -16.61 20.28
N TYR A 62 -2.48 -15.32 20.39
CA TYR A 62 -3.34 -14.65 19.40
C TYR A 62 -2.74 -14.67 17.99
N TRP A 63 -1.42 -14.52 17.87
CA TRP A 63 -0.71 -14.63 16.61
C TRP A 63 -0.84 -16.04 16.00
N ASN A 64 -0.63 -17.08 16.81
CA ASN A 64 -0.71 -18.47 16.37
C ASN A 64 -2.15 -18.87 15.99
N ASP A 65 -3.15 -18.42 16.75
CA ASP A 65 -4.55 -18.62 16.43
C ASP A 65 -4.92 -17.98 15.08
N LEU A 66 -4.53 -16.71 14.88
CA LEU A 66 -4.76 -16.01 13.62
C LEU A 66 -4.06 -16.70 12.44
N LYS A 67 -2.84 -17.19 12.64
CA LYS A 67 -2.12 -17.96 11.62
C LYS A 67 -2.86 -19.25 11.25
N ALA A 68 -3.37 -19.98 12.25
CA ALA A 68 -4.18 -21.17 12.03
C ALA A 68 -5.48 -20.85 11.26
N GLU A 69 -6.13 -19.72 11.53
CA GLU A 69 -7.30 -19.27 10.78
C GLU A 69 -7.00 -18.93 9.32
N ILE A 70 -5.85 -18.32 9.05
CA ILE A 70 -5.39 -18.02 7.68
C ILE A 70 -5.07 -19.30 6.93
N ASP A 71 -4.43 -20.27 7.58
CA ASP A 71 -4.17 -21.57 6.98
C ASP A 71 -5.47 -22.35 6.74
N ALA A 72 -6.46 -22.26 7.63
CA ALA A 72 -7.79 -22.83 7.40
C ALA A 72 -8.49 -22.19 6.18
N PHE A 73 -8.43 -20.86 6.04
CA PHE A 73 -8.91 -20.18 4.83
C PHE A 73 -8.21 -20.72 3.58
N ALA A 74 -6.90 -20.92 3.63
CA ALA A 74 -6.15 -21.44 2.49
C ALA A 74 -6.56 -22.86 2.11
N GLN A 75 -6.85 -23.73 3.09
CA GLN A 75 -7.35 -25.08 2.82
C GLN A 75 -8.75 -25.08 2.22
N GLU A 76 -9.63 -24.21 2.71
CA GLU A 76 -11.01 -24.11 2.23
C GLU A 76 -11.08 -23.51 0.81
N GLN A 77 -10.28 -22.48 0.55
CA GLN A 77 -10.36 -21.68 -0.68
C GLN A 77 -9.34 -22.12 -1.75
N GLY A 78 -8.47 -23.08 -1.43
CA GLY A 78 -7.41 -23.56 -2.33
C GLY A 78 -6.27 -22.57 -2.59
N ARG A 79 -6.28 -21.40 -1.94
CA ARG A 79 -5.22 -20.39 -1.99
C ARG A 79 -5.21 -19.51 -0.74
N ARG A 80 -4.03 -18.98 -0.38
CA ARG A 80 -3.87 -18.03 0.74
C ARG A 80 -4.65 -16.73 0.46
N PRO A 81 -5.09 -16.01 1.52
CA PRO A 81 -5.61 -14.67 1.35
C PRO A 81 -4.49 -13.79 0.79
N ARG A 82 -4.78 -13.11 -0.31
CA ARG A 82 -3.80 -12.33 -1.08
C ARG A 82 -4.11 -10.85 -0.97
N VAL A 83 -3.13 -10.07 -0.52
CA VAL A 83 -3.27 -8.62 -0.29
C VAL A 83 -2.20 -7.86 -1.07
N MET A 84 -2.58 -6.73 -1.64
CA MET A 84 -1.62 -5.77 -2.19
C MET A 84 -1.52 -4.54 -1.28
N ILE A 85 -0.34 -4.26 -0.76
CA ILE A 85 -0.06 -3.04 0.00
C ILE A 85 0.46 -1.98 -0.97
N SER A 86 -0.29 -0.89 -1.15
CA SER A 86 -0.06 0.08 -2.23
C SER A 86 0.22 1.49 -1.72
N LYS A 87 1.01 2.21 -2.52
CA LYS A 87 1.30 3.64 -2.37
C LYS A 87 0.75 4.39 -3.59
N LEU A 88 -0.20 5.27 -3.35
CA LEU A 88 -0.82 6.08 -4.40
C LEU A 88 -0.26 7.49 -4.41
N GLY A 89 -0.04 8.03 -5.61
CA GLY A 89 0.50 9.38 -5.79
C GLY A 89 1.94 9.52 -5.30
N GLN A 90 2.40 10.76 -5.08
CA GLN A 90 3.81 11.06 -4.78
C GLN A 90 4.25 10.75 -3.33
N ASP A 91 3.46 9.98 -2.58
CA ASP A 91 3.75 9.67 -1.18
C ASP A 91 4.86 8.62 -1.05
N GLY A 92 6.05 9.06 -0.63
CA GLY A 92 7.22 8.21 -0.41
C GLY A 92 7.31 7.54 0.98
N HIS A 93 6.34 7.73 1.88
CA HIS A 93 6.39 7.11 3.21
C HIS A 93 6.08 5.61 3.13
N ASP A 94 7.09 4.77 3.26
CA ASP A 94 6.96 3.32 3.05
C ASP A 94 7.23 2.47 4.30
N ARG A 95 7.74 3.05 5.40
CA ARG A 95 8.05 2.31 6.64
C ARG A 95 6.86 1.50 7.13
N GLY A 96 5.69 2.14 7.28
CA GLY A 96 4.48 1.47 7.74
C GLY A 96 4.01 0.39 6.76
N ALA A 97 4.01 0.70 5.47
CA ALA A 97 3.63 -0.24 4.41
C ALA A 97 4.51 -1.50 4.42
N LYS A 98 5.84 -1.35 4.53
CA LYS A 98 6.80 -2.45 4.56
C LYS A 98 6.68 -3.33 5.81
N VAL A 99 6.47 -2.71 6.97
CA VAL A 99 6.27 -3.44 8.23
C VAL A 99 4.96 -4.25 8.19
N VAL A 100 3.86 -3.65 7.74
CA VAL A 100 2.59 -4.35 7.55
C VAL A 100 2.74 -5.50 6.55
N ALA A 101 3.39 -5.25 5.41
CA ALA A 101 3.61 -6.28 4.40
C ALA A 101 4.41 -7.47 4.93
N THR A 102 5.49 -7.21 5.67
CA THR A 102 6.33 -8.25 6.29
C THR A 102 5.53 -9.06 7.32
N ALA A 103 4.80 -8.38 8.20
CA ALA A 103 4.03 -9.03 9.25
C ALA A 103 2.83 -9.83 8.71
N PHE A 104 2.14 -9.34 7.69
CA PHE A 104 1.08 -10.09 7.00
C PHE A 104 1.64 -11.34 6.32
N ALA A 105 2.82 -11.25 5.70
CA ALA A 105 3.50 -12.42 5.15
C ALA A 105 3.89 -13.42 6.24
N ASP A 106 4.38 -12.96 7.39
CA ASP A 106 4.73 -13.82 8.54
C ASP A 106 3.49 -14.54 9.14
N LEU A 107 2.31 -13.91 9.05
CA LEU A 107 1.00 -14.50 9.40
C LEU A 107 0.47 -15.49 8.35
N GLY A 108 1.05 -15.51 7.14
CA GLY A 108 0.67 -16.44 6.08
C GLY A 108 -0.24 -15.85 5.00
N PHE A 109 -0.35 -14.54 4.86
CA PHE A 109 -0.92 -13.92 3.66
C PHE A 109 0.05 -14.01 2.47
N ASP A 110 -0.50 -14.12 1.26
CA ASP A 110 0.26 -13.80 0.05
C ASP A 110 0.29 -12.27 -0.11
N VAL A 111 1.47 -11.66 0.01
CA VAL A 111 1.60 -10.19 0.03
C VAL A 111 2.34 -9.69 -1.20
N ASP A 112 1.68 -8.79 -1.92
CA ASP A 112 2.28 -7.95 -2.95
C ASP A 112 2.52 -6.53 -2.43
N ILE A 113 3.65 -5.95 -2.80
CA ILE A 113 3.96 -4.56 -2.49
C ILE A 113 3.93 -3.79 -3.82
N GLY A 114 2.97 -2.87 -3.94
CA GLY A 114 2.87 -1.99 -5.10
C GLY A 114 4.09 -1.06 -5.17
N PRO A 115 4.60 -0.74 -6.37
CA PRO A 115 5.69 0.22 -6.52
C PRO A 115 5.28 1.60 -5.99
N LEU A 116 6.27 2.42 -5.68
CA LEU A 116 6.03 3.82 -5.33
C LEU A 116 5.45 4.58 -6.54
N PHE A 117 4.67 5.61 -6.24
CA PHE A 117 4.20 6.60 -7.21
C PHE A 117 3.15 6.12 -8.22
N GLN A 118 2.41 5.06 -7.90
CA GLN A 118 1.32 4.59 -8.75
C GLN A 118 0.14 5.55 -8.77
N THR A 119 -0.47 5.67 -9.94
CA THR A 119 -1.81 6.20 -10.08
C THR A 119 -2.85 5.18 -9.56
N PRO A 120 -4.07 5.63 -9.22
CA PRO A 120 -5.17 4.72 -8.89
C PRO A 120 -5.47 3.70 -10.01
N GLU A 121 -5.40 4.11 -11.28
CA GLU A 121 -5.64 3.23 -12.42
C GLU A 121 -4.58 2.12 -12.53
N GLU A 122 -3.30 2.47 -12.41
CA GLU A 122 -2.19 1.49 -12.42
C GLU A 122 -2.29 0.52 -11.25
N CYS A 123 -2.64 1.02 -10.07
CA CYS A 123 -2.83 0.20 -8.87
C CYS A 123 -4.03 -0.75 -9.04
N ALA A 124 -5.17 -0.29 -9.56
CA ALA A 124 -6.34 -1.15 -9.83
C ALA A 124 -5.98 -2.26 -10.81
N ARG A 125 -5.34 -1.91 -11.93
CA ARG A 125 -4.90 -2.88 -12.93
C ARG A 125 -3.96 -3.93 -12.35
N GLN A 126 -2.97 -3.52 -11.55
CA GLN A 126 -2.06 -4.46 -10.90
C GLN A 126 -2.77 -5.37 -9.89
N ALA A 127 -3.72 -4.82 -9.11
CA ALA A 127 -4.51 -5.61 -8.16
C ALA A 127 -5.29 -6.73 -8.87
N ILE A 128 -5.89 -6.39 -10.02
CA ILE A 128 -6.67 -7.31 -10.85
C ILE A 128 -5.76 -8.35 -11.52
N GLU A 129 -4.66 -7.92 -12.13
CA GLU A 129 -3.68 -8.82 -12.77
C GLU A 129 -3.10 -9.85 -11.77
N ASN A 130 -2.95 -9.44 -10.51
CA ASN A 130 -2.46 -10.30 -9.44
C ASN A 130 -3.56 -11.13 -8.75
N ASP A 131 -4.83 -10.97 -9.12
CA ASP A 131 -5.98 -11.65 -8.49
C ASP A 131 -5.95 -11.50 -6.95
N VAL A 132 -5.76 -10.27 -6.46
CA VAL A 132 -5.73 -10.01 -5.02
C VAL A 132 -7.14 -9.97 -4.44
N HIS A 133 -7.29 -10.46 -3.22
CA HIS A 133 -8.56 -10.37 -2.50
C HIS A 133 -8.78 -8.95 -1.94
N ALA A 134 -7.69 -8.23 -1.65
CA ALA A 134 -7.77 -6.90 -1.08
C ALA A 134 -6.58 -6.00 -1.45
N VAL A 135 -6.83 -4.69 -1.43
CA VAL A 135 -5.84 -3.63 -1.57
C VAL A 135 -5.81 -2.80 -0.28
N GLY A 136 -4.64 -2.73 0.36
CA GLY A 136 -4.35 -1.83 1.47
C GLY A 136 -3.65 -0.57 0.98
N VAL A 137 -4.35 0.56 0.96
CA VAL A 137 -3.77 1.86 0.59
C VAL A 137 -3.09 2.49 1.79
N SER A 138 -1.76 2.61 1.75
CA SER A 138 -0.99 3.31 2.79
C SER A 138 -0.80 4.79 2.43
N THR A 139 -1.37 5.70 3.20
CA THR A 139 -1.37 7.14 2.93
C THR A 139 -0.96 7.98 4.15
N LEU A 140 0.10 8.76 3.98
CA LEU A 140 0.65 9.65 5.01
C LEU A 140 0.82 11.10 4.49
N ALA A 141 0.46 11.35 3.23
CA ALA A 141 0.60 12.64 2.56
C ALA A 141 -0.75 13.34 2.25
N ALA A 142 -1.79 13.05 3.05
CA ALA A 142 -3.13 13.66 2.96
C ALA A 142 -3.87 13.50 1.60
N GLY A 143 -3.44 12.57 0.75
CA GLY A 143 -4.07 12.28 -0.54
C GLY A 143 -5.35 11.44 -0.45
N HIS A 144 -5.72 10.96 0.75
CA HIS A 144 -6.77 9.96 0.97
C HIS A 144 -8.15 10.40 0.46
N LYS A 145 -8.48 11.69 0.56
CA LYS A 145 -9.80 12.19 0.13
C LYS A 145 -10.03 12.14 -1.38
N THR A 146 -8.95 12.03 -2.16
CA THR A 146 -9.01 12.00 -3.62
C THR A 146 -8.60 10.64 -4.16
N LEU A 147 -7.47 10.11 -3.68
CA LEU A 147 -6.88 8.90 -4.24
C LEU A 147 -7.62 7.62 -3.83
N VAL A 148 -8.23 7.60 -2.63
CA VAL A 148 -8.98 6.43 -2.16
C VAL A 148 -10.31 6.28 -2.92
N PRO A 149 -11.15 7.33 -3.06
CA PRO A 149 -12.32 7.24 -3.94
C PRO A 149 -11.94 6.90 -5.40
N ALA A 150 -10.80 7.40 -5.89
CA ALA A 150 -10.35 7.12 -7.24
C ALA A 150 -9.96 5.65 -7.46
N ILE A 151 -9.27 4.99 -6.51
CA ILE A 151 -8.94 3.56 -6.67
C ILE A 151 -10.19 2.69 -6.62
N LEU A 152 -11.15 3.00 -5.75
CA LEU A 152 -12.45 2.33 -5.69
C LEU A 152 -13.21 2.46 -7.03
N ALA A 153 -13.21 3.67 -7.60
CA ALA A 153 -13.82 3.91 -8.91
C ALA A 153 -13.12 3.14 -10.04
N GLU A 154 -11.78 3.09 -10.05
CA GLU A 154 -11.02 2.36 -11.07
C GLU A 154 -11.17 0.84 -10.96
N LEU A 155 -11.20 0.27 -9.74
CA LEU A 155 -11.50 -1.15 -9.53
C LEU A 155 -12.89 -1.51 -10.11
N LYS A 156 -13.91 -0.70 -9.78
CA LYS A 156 -15.27 -0.90 -10.32
C LYS A 156 -15.31 -0.76 -11.84
N LYS A 157 -14.66 0.27 -12.39
CA LYS A 157 -14.60 0.54 -13.83
C LYS A 157 -13.92 -0.61 -14.59
N GLN A 158 -12.97 -1.29 -13.97
CA GLN A 158 -12.26 -2.44 -14.54
C GLN A 158 -12.90 -3.79 -14.20
N GLY A 159 -14.08 -3.81 -13.55
CA GLY A 159 -14.87 -5.01 -13.30
C GLY A 159 -14.44 -5.84 -12.09
N ALA A 160 -13.77 -5.23 -11.11
CA ALA A 160 -13.28 -5.88 -9.90
C ALA A 160 -13.78 -5.17 -8.63
N ASP A 161 -15.09 -4.97 -8.55
CA ASP A 161 -15.76 -4.35 -7.39
C ASP A 161 -15.83 -5.27 -6.16
N ASP A 162 -15.45 -6.53 -6.32
CA ASP A 162 -15.29 -7.54 -5.26
C ASP A 162 -13.97 -7.38 -4.46
N ILE A 163 -12.95 -6.72 -5.04
CA ILE A 163 -11.67 -6.47 -4.36
C ILE A 163 -11.87 -5.49 -3.20
N VAL A 164 -11.55 -5.95 -2.00
CA VAL A 164 -11.75 -5.17 -0.77
C VAL A 164 -10.71 -4.07 -0.64
N VAL A 165 -11.13 -2.83 -0.36
CA VAL A 165 -10.19 -1.71 -0.13
C VAL A 165 -10.13 -1.32 1.35
N PHE A 166 -8.91 -1.26 1.86
CA PHE A 166 -8.56 -0.76 3.19
C PHE A 166 -7.66 0.47 3.08
N VAL A 167 -7.64 1.29 4.12
CA VAL A 167 -6.75 2.46 4.18
C VAL A 167 -5.98 2.46 5.49
N GLY A 168 -4.68 2.69 5.44
CA GLY A 168 -3.85 2.86 6.62
C GLY A 168 -2.96 4.10 6.54
N GLY A 169 -2.49 4.57 7.69
CA GLY A 169 -1.58 5.73 7.78
C GLY A 169 -2.18 6.89 8.57
N VAL A 170 -1.87 8.13 8.18
CA VAL A 170 -2.27 9.33 8.92
C VAL A 170 -3.54 9.90 8.33
N ILE A 171 -4.69 9.51 8.90
CA ILE A 171 -6.02 9.91 8.44
C ILE A 171 -6.74 10.60 9.60
N PRO A 172 -7.18 11.87 9.43
CA PRO A 172 -8.00 12.54 10.43
C PRO A 172 -9.34 11.83 10.64
N ARG A 173 -9.77 11.67 11.91
CA ARG A 173 -11.03 10.98 12.25
C ARG A 173 -12.26 11.56 11.54
N GLN A 174 -12.28 12.88 11.33
CA GLN A 174 -13.35 13.58 10.61
C GLN A 174 -13.50 13.16 9.13
N ASP A 175 -12.48 12.54 8.54
CA ASP A 175 -12.54 12.04 7.16
C ASP A 175 -13.02 10.57 7.08
N TYR A 176 -13.16 9.86 8.21
CA TYR A 176 -13.48 8.43 8.22
C TYR A 176 -14.84 8.13 7.58
N ASP A 177 -15.88 8.88 7.97
CA ASP A 177 -17.23 8.69 7.44
C ASP A 177 -17.28 8.84 5.92
N MET A 178 -16.49 9.75 5.36
CA MET A 178 -16.40 9.93 3.91
C MET A 178 -15.75 8.72 3.24
N LEU A 179 -14.66 8.20 3.82
CA LEU A 179 -13.96 7.03 3.28
C LEU A 179 -14.83 5.77 3.35
N TYR A 180 -15.54 5.55 4.46
CA TYR A 180 -16.49 4.44 4.57
C TYR A 180 -17.64 4.57 3.56
N LYS A 181 -18.20 5.78 3.39
CA LYS A 181 -19.22 6.05 2.36
C LYS A 181 -18.71 5.83 0.94
N ALA A 182 -17.42 6.04 0.69
CA ALA A 182 -16.81 5.77 -0.61
C ALA A 182 -16.69 4.27 -0.89
N GLY A 183 -16.64 3.41 0.13
CA GLY A 183 -16.58 1.95 0.00
C GLY A 183 -15.43 1.27 0.74
N VAL A 184 -14.60 2.02 1.47
CA VAL A 184 -13.53 1.46 2.30
C VAL A 184 -14.11 0.53 3.38
N LYS A 185 -13.50 -0.63 3.62
CA LYS A 185 -13.96 -1.59 4.64
C LYS A 185 -13.27 -1.46 5.99
N GLY A 186 -12.06 -0.91 6.04
CA GLY A 186 -11.33 -0.69 7.29
C GLY A 186 -10.34 0.46 7.19
N ILE A 187 -10.15 1.19 8.31
CA ILE A 187 -9.23 2.31 8.44
C ILE A 187 -8.28 2.07 9.61
N TYR A 188 -6.98 1.95 9.32
CA TYR A 188 -5.94 1.59 10.29
C TYR A 188 -5.00 2.78 10.55
N GLY A 189 -5.27 3.51 11.63
CA GLY A 189 -4.51 4.69 12.03
C GLY A 189 -3.17 4.38 12.70
N PRO A 190 -2.41 5.41 13.12
CA PRO A 190 -1.18 5.21 13.88
C PRO A 190 -1.46 4.45 15.18
N GLY A 191 -0.64 3.43 15.46
CA GLY A 191 -0.76 2.60 16.67
C GLY A 191 -1.70 1.40 16.54
N THR A 192 -2.32 1.16 15.37
CA THR A 192 -3.09 -0.07 15.14
C THR A 192 -2.19 -1.31 15.29
N PRO A 193 -2.52 -2.29 16.17
CA PRO A 193 -1.83 -3.57 16.23
C PRO A 193 -1.99 -4.33 14.92
N ILE A 194 -0.88 -4.83 14.37
CA ILE A 194 -0.89 -5.52 13.07
C ILE A 194 -1.71 -6.82 13.10
N PRO A 195 -1.64 -7.67 14.15
CA PRO A 195 -2.49 -8.85 14.23
C PRO A 195 -3.98 -8.50 14.18
N ALA A 196 -4.40 -7.41 14.82
CA ALA A 196 -5.78 -6.95 14.80
C ALA A 196 -6.22 -6.47 13.40
N SER A 197 -5.38 -5.74 12.67
CA SER A 197 -5.72 -5.35 11.30
C SER A 197 -5.73 -6.54 10.34
N ALA A 198 -4.82 -7.50 10.50
CA ALA A 198 -4.80 -8.73 9.71
C ALA A 198 -6.07 -9.58 9.91
N LYS A 199 -6.56 -9.68 11.16
CA LYS A 199 -7.82 -10.33 11.48
C LYS A 199 -9.02 -9.67 10.79
N ASP A 200 -9.15 -8.34 10.91
CA ASP A 200 -10.23 -7.59 10.24
C ASP A 200 -10.16 -7.73 8.72
N VAL A 201 -8.95 -7.66 8.12
CA VAL A 201 -8.77 -7.90 6.69
C VAL A 201 -9.26 -9.28 6.27
N LEU A 202 -8.89 -10.34 7.00
CA LEU A 202 -9.35 -11.70 6.73
C LEU A 202 -10.87 -11.82 6.81
N GLU A 203 -11.50 -11.21 7.82
CA GLU A 203 -12.96 -11.25 8.00
C GLU A 203 -13.70 -10.54 6.87
N GLN A 204 -13.23 -9.38 6.40
CA GLN A 204 -13.87 -8.68 5.30
C GLN A 204 -13.70 -9.43 3.97
N ILE A 205 -12.55 -10.08 3.75
CA ILE A 205 -12.34 -10.95 2.57
C ILE A 205 -13.31 -12.14 2.59
N LYS A 206 -13.60 -12.72 3.76
CA LYS A 206 -14.58 -13.80 3.89
C LYS A 206 -16.00 -13.31 3.55
N LYS A 207 -16.38 -12.12 4.03
CA LYS A 207 -17.72 -11.53 3.82
C LYS A 207 -18.04 -11.17 2.38
N THR A 208 -17.07 -10.85 1.53
CA THR A 208 -17.36 -10.55 0.10
C THR A 208 -17.70 -11.81 -0.70
N ARG A 209 -17.58 -12.99 -0.10
CA ARG A 209 -17.82 -14.28 -0.75
C ARG A 209 -19.07 -15.02 -0.24
N GLU A 210 -19.76 -14.48 0.75
CA GLU A 210 -21.08 -14.94 1.21
C GLU A 210 -22.20 -14.30 0.39
#